data_AF-A0A1M3N9U5-F1
#
_entry.id   AF-A0A1M3N9U5-F1
#
_cell.length_a   1.000
_cell.length_b   1.000
_cell.length_c   1.000
_cell.angle_alpha   90.00
_cell.angle_beta   90.00
_cell.angle_gamma   90.00
#
_symmetry.space_group_name_H-M   'P 1'
#
loop_
_entity.id
_entity.type
_entity.pdbx_description
1 polymer ?
#
loop_
_entity_poly.entity_id
_entity_poly.type
_entity_poly.pdbx_seq_one_letter_code
_entity_poly.pdbx_strand_id
1 'polypeptide(L)'
;MDATLIRPRPLSALVIGATGINVLRVVTAFERRRITTLRSDDIASACERIAEAMPHVVLVLVPFASEVEHDALADRALAVGALLVQLDPNADEGTFQEALEETVQSALQHKLVREAAEVQARTAGVTDVLPAEDLDDGWDE
;
A
#
# COMPACT_ATOMS: atom_id res chain seq x y z
N MET A 1 -22.26 -7.86 24.55
CA MET A 1 -20.92 -7.44 24.14
C MET A 1 -20.72 -7.94 22.72
N ASP A 2 -20.96 -7.07 21.73
CA ASP A 2 -20.65 -7.38 20.34
C ASP A 2 -19.13 -7.33 20.16
N ALA A 3 -18.52 -8.48 19.89
CA ALA A 3 -17.12 -8.53 19.52
C ALA A 3 -17.02 -8.07 18.06
N THR A 4 -16.63 -6.82 17.84
CA THR A 4 -16.30 -6.32 16.50
C THR A 4 -15.15 -7.15 15.95
N LEU A 5 -15.47 -8.05 15.01
CA LEU A 5 -14.51 -8.98 14.43
C LEU A 5 -13.69 -8.23 13.37
N ILE A 6 -12.54 -7.71 13.79
CA ILE A 6 -11.63 -6.98 12.91
C ILE A 6 -10.97 -7.98 11.96
N ARG A 7 -11.31 -7.91 10.67
CA ARG A 7 -10.65 -8.72 9.63
C ARG A 7 -9.44 -7.96 9.09
N PRO A 8 -8.23 -8.56 9.08
CA PRO A 8 -7.07 -7.94 8.44
C PRO A 8 -7.34 -7.76 6.95
N ARG A 9 -6.99 -6.58 6.42
CA ARG A 9 -7.13 -6.28 4.99
C ARG A 9 -6.18 -7.21 4.22
N PRO A 10 -6.62 -7.84 3.11
CA PRO A 10 -5.72 -8.64 2.30
C PRO A 10 -4.58 -7.76 1.78
N LEU A 11 -3.37 -8.34 1.74
CA LEU A 11 -2.21 -7.69 1.15
C LEU A 11 -2.51 -7.45 -0.33
N SER A 12 -2.31 -6.23 -0.80
CA SER A 12 -2.61 -5.85 -2.19
C SER A 12 -1.48 -5.07 -2.82
N ALA A 13 -1.27 -5.28 -4.12
CA ALA A 13 -0.30 -4.58 -4.94
C ALA A 13 -0.98 -3.98 -6.16
N LEU A 14 -0.70 -2.72 -6.47
CA LEU A 14 -1.14 -2.04 -7.68
C LEU A 14 -0.02 -2.07 -8.72
N VAL A 15 -0.27 -2.70 -9.87
CA VAL A 15 0.68 -2.80 -10.99
C VAL A 15 0.29 -1.78 -12.06
N ILE A 16 1.20 -0.87 -12.39
CA ILE A 16 1.04 0.20 -13.37
C ILE A 16 1.80 -0.16 -14.65
N GLY A 17 1.18 0.08 -15.80
CA GLY A 17 1.75 -0.31 -17.10
C GLY A 17 1.53 -1.79 -17.37
N ALA A 18 0.33 -2.29 -17.06
CA ALA A 18 -0.03 -3.69 -17.08
C ALA A 18 -0.23 -4.29 -18.50
N THR A 19 0.70 -4.01 -19.44
CA THR A 19 0.72 -4.61 -20.78
C THR A 19 1.86 -5.62 -20.99
N GLY A 20 1.58 -6.75 -21.65
CA GLY A 20 2.59 -7.71 -22.10
C GLY A 20 2.91 -8.87 -21.14
N ILE A 21 3.93 -9.68 -21.47
CA ILE A 21 4.26 -10.93 -20.77
C ILE A 21 4.82 -10.72 -19.35
N ASN A 22 5.50 -9.60 -19.11
CA ASN A 22 6.09 -9.29 -17.81
C ASN A 22 5.02 -9.07 -16.72
N VAL A 23 3.84 -8.60 -17.11
CA VAL A 23 2.70 -8.42 -16.20
C VAL A 23 2.19 -9.75 -15.69
N LEU A 24 2.14 -10.76 -16.56
CA LEU A 24 1.76 -12.10 -16.16
C LEU A 24 2.77 -12.68 -15.16
N ARG A 25 4.07 -12.45 -15.38
CA ARG A 25 5.14 -12.86 -14.46
C ARG A 25 4.97 -12.22 -13.08
N VAL A 26 4.79 -10.90 -13.06
CA VAL A 26 4.51 -10.12 -11.84
C VAL A 26 3.27 -10.65 -11.14
N VAL A 27 2.13 -10.71 -11.84
CA VAL A 27 0.86 -11.17 -11.25
C VAL A 27 1.00 -12.56 -10.66
N THR A 28 1.63 -13.49 -11.40
CA THR A 28 1.87 -14.85 -10.93
C THR A 28 2.73 -14.87 -9.67
N ALA A 29 3.78 -14.04 -9.59
CA ALA A 29 4.66 -13.96 -8.42
C ALA A 29 3.91 -13.45 -7.18
N PHE A 30 3.11 -12.40 -7.34
CA PHE A 30 2.28 -11.85 -6.26
C PHE A 30 1.17 -12.81 -5.82
N GLU A 31 0.46 -13.45 -6.76
CA GLU A 31 -0.61 -14.40 -6.46
C GLU A 31 -0.10 -15.65 -5.73
N ARG A 32 1.09 -16.17 -6.10
CA ARG A 32 1.75 -17.28 -5.39
C ARG A 32 2.00 -16.96 -3.91
N ARG A 33 2.08 -15.68 -3.55
CA ARG A 33 2.22 -15.20 -2.16
C ARG A 33 0.92 -14.70 -1.55
N ARG A 34 -0.23 -14.98 -2.18
CA ARG A 34 -1.56 -14.55 -1.75
C ARG A 34 -1.70 -13.03 -1.65
N ILE A 35 -0.99 -12.30 -2.51
CA ILE A 35 -1.12 -10.85 -2.64
C ILE A 35 -2.12 -10.56 -3.77
N THR A 36 -3.18 -9.82 -3.45
CA THR A 36 -4.18 -9.40 -4.44
C THR A 36 -3.58 -8.37 -5.38
N THR A 37 -3.60 -8.65 -6.68
CA THR A 37 -3.08 -7.71 -7.67
C THR A 37 -4.20 -6.86 -8.24
N LEU A 38 -3.98 -5.54 -8.24
CA LEU A 38 -4.77 -4.54 -8.92
C LEU A 38 -3.95 -4.04 -10.10
N ARG A 39 -4.61 -3.57 -11.16
CA ARG A 39 -3.95 -3.11 -12.37
C ARG A 39 -4.41 -1.72 -12.74
N SER A 40 -3.48 -0.94 -13.28
CA SER A 40 -3.74 0.34 -13.94
C SER A 40 -2.91 0.39 -15.22
N ASP A 41 -3.49 0.97 -16.27
CA ASP A 41 -2.82 1.07 -17.56
C ASP A 41 -1.81 2.23 -17.57
N ASP A 42 -2.16 3.33 -16.90
CA ASP A 42 -1.35 4.54 -16.80
C ASP A 42 -1.22 5.05 -15.34
N ILE A 43 -0.29 5.99 -15.14
CA ILE A 43 0.06 6.55 -13.83
C ILE A 43 -1.05 7.48 -13.30
N ALA A 44 -1.74 8.23 -14.15
CA ALA A 44 -2.81 9.13 -13.72
C ALA A 44 -3.98 8.34 -13.11
N SER A 45 -4.46 7.32 -13.83
CA SER A 45 -5.46 6.37 -13.36
C SER A 45 -5.01 5.63 -12.09
N ALA A 46 -3.71 5.37 -11.96
CA ALA A 46 -3.17 4.71 -10.78
C ALA A 46 -3.23 5.62 -9.54
N CYS A 47 -2.92 6.91 -9.68
CA CYS A 47 -3.00 7.88 -8.59
C CYS A 47 -4.40 7.97 -7.97
N GLU A 48 -5.45 7.92 -8.80
CA GLU A 48 -6.84 7.86 -8.33
C GLU A 48 -7.10 6.55 -7.56
N ARG A 49 -6.67 5.43 -8.14
CA ARG A 49 -6.90 4.09 -7.58
C ARG A 49 -6.15 3.84 -6.27
N ILE A 50 -5.01 4.49 -6.05
CA ILE A 50 -4.23 4.40 -4.81
C ILE A 50 -5.06 4.85 -3.62
N ALA A 51 -5.79 5.96 -3.74
CA ALA A 51 -6.59 6.51 -2.65
C ALA A 51 -7.75 5.57 -2.26
N GLU A 52 -8.40 4.95 -3.24
CA GLU A 52 -9.53 4.05 -3.01
C GLU A 52 -9.08 2.68 -2.50
N ALA A 53 -8.08 2.10 -3.17
CA ALA A 53 -7.67 0.72 -2.94
C ALA A 53 -6.67 0.58 -1.79
N MET A 54 -6.00 1.67 -1.40
CA MET A 54 -4.94 1.72 -0.39
C MET A 54 -3.98 0.52 -0.50
N PRO A 55 -3.32 0.34 -1.66
CA PRO A 55 -2.42 -0.78 -1.87
C PRO A 55 -1.25 -0.72 -0.88
N HIS A 56 -0.62 -1.86 -0.63
CA HIS A 56 0.60 -1.91 0.17
C HIS A 56 1.85 -1.70 -0.69
N VAL A 57 1.76 -2.03 -1.97
CA VAL A 57 2.83 -1.84 -2.96
C VAL A 57 2.25 -1.21 -4.21
N VAL A 58 2.96 -0.26 -4.77
CA VAL A 58 2.74 0.29 -6.10
C VAL A 58 3.94 -0.10 -6.94
N LEU A 59 3.71 -0.94 -7.95
CA LEU A 59 4.73 -1.43 -8.87
C LEU A 59 4.59 -0.75 -10.22
N VAL A 60 5.64 -0.08 -10.67
CA VAL A 60 5.67 0.65 -11.94
C VAL A 60 6.50 -0.14 -12.95
N LEU A 61 5.89 -0.53 -14.07
CA LEU A 61 6.55 -1.27 -15.16
C LEU A 61 6.77 -0.40 -16.41
N VAL A 62 6.52 0.91 -16.30
CA VAL A 62 6.66 1.87 -17.39
C VAL A 62 7.59 3.01 -16.97
N PRO A 63 8.32 3.63 -17.90
CA PRO A 63 9.06 4.84 -17.60
C PRO A 63 8.10 5.98 -17.27
N PHE A 64 8.53 6.88 -16.38
CA PHE A 64 7.84 8.13 -16.13
C PHE A 64 8.00 9.07 -17.32
N ALA A 65 6.94 9.77 -17.69
CA ALA A 65 6.98 10.80 -18.73
C ALA A 65 7.71 12.06 -18.25
N SER A 66 7.72 12.33 -16.95
CA SER A 66 8.40 13.47 -16.34
C SER A 66 8.66 13.25 -14.85
N GLU A 67 9.56 14.05 -14.27
CA GLU A 67 9.83 14.09 -12.83
C GLU A 67 8.57 14.48 -12.03
N VAL A 68 7.76 15.41 -12.57
CA VAL A 68 6.48 15.82 -11.95
C VAL A 68 5.50 14.66 -11.82
N GLU A 69 5.44 13.77 -12.81
CA GLU A 69 4.59 12.59 -12.77
C GLU A 69 5.09 11.57 -11.73
N HIS A 70 6.40 11.39 -11.64
CA HIS A 70 7.03 10.57 -10.61
C HIS A 70 6.70 11.08 -9.20
N ASP A 71 6.89 12.37 -8.96
CA ASP A 71 6.67 12.98 -7.64
C ASP A 71 5.20 12.91 -7.23
N ALA A 72 4.29 13.16 -8.16
CA ALA A 72 2.86 13.01 -7.92
C ALA A 72 2.49 11.58 -7.52
N LEU A 73 3.07 10.56 -8.17
CA LEU A 73 2.84 9.16 -7.80
C LEU A 73 3.47 8.82 -6.43
N ALA A 74 4.68 9.31 -6.17
CA ALA A 74 5.39 9.10 -4.91
C ALA A 74 4.62 9.70 -3.73
N ASP A 75 4.10 10.91 -3.87
CA ASP A 75 3.29 11.57 -2.85
C ASP A 75 2.01 10.77 -2.54
N ARG A 76 1.33 10.26 -3.58
CA ARG A 76 0.12 9.44 -3.42
C ARG A 76 0.41 8.10 -2.75
N ALA A 77 1.50 7.43 -3.15
CA ALA A 77 1.94 6.20 -2.52
C ALA A 77 2.28 6.43 -1.03
N LEU A 78 3.04 7.49 -0.73
CA LEU A 78 3.41 7.88 0.62
C LEU A 78 2.18 8.19 1.49
N ALA A 79 1.20 8.92 0.96
CA ALA A 79 -0.01 9.30 1.68
C ALA A 79 -0.83 8.10 2.17
N VAL A 80 -0.79 6.96 1.46
CA VAL A 80 -1.45 5.72 1.89
C VAL A 80 -0.51 4.73 2.57
N GLY A 81 0.77 5.08 2.74
CA GLY A 81 1.81 4.21 3.26
C GLY A 81 2.09 3.01 2.36
N ALA A 82 2.08 3.20 1.04
CA ALA A 82 2.46 2.18 0.08
C ALA A 82 3.95 2.26 -0.27
N LEU A 83 4.58 1.10 -0.48
CA LEU A 83 5.91 1.01 -1.04
C LEU A 83 5.85 1.24 -2.55
N LEU A 84 6.48 2.29 -3.06
CA LEU A 84 6.65 2.53 -4.49
C LEU A 84 7.90 1.82 -5.01
N VAL A 85 7.74 0.98 -6.03
CA VAL A 85 8.86 0.27 -6.69
C VAL A 85 8.73 0.41 -8.19
N GLN A 86 9.81 0.78 -8.86
CA GLN A 86 9.91 0.77 -10.31
C GLN A 86 10.77 -0.42 -10.74
N LEU A 87 10.27 -1.23 -11.68
CA LEU A 87 11.04 -2.28 -12.33
C LEU A 87 11.20 -1.93 -13.81
N ASP A 88 12.42 -2.07 -14.32
CA ASP A 88 12.67 -1.98 -15.74
C ASP A 88 12.16 -3.25 -16.44
N PRO A 89 11.11 -3.19 -17.28
CA PRO A 89 10.60 -4.35 -18.00
C PRO A 89 11.57 -4.89 -19.06
N ASN A 90 12.60 -4.11 -19.42
CA ASN A 90 13.61 -4.48 -20.42
C ASN A 90 14.88 -5.06 -19.81
N ALA A 91 14.96 -5.14 -18.47
CA ALA A 91 16.05 -5.82 -17.80
C ALA A 91 16.13 -7.29 -18.26
N ASP A 92 17.33 -7.88 -18.20
CA ASP A 92 17.48 -9.30 -18.48
C ASP A 92 16.64 -10.13 -17.49
N GLU A 93 16.30 -11.36 -17.91
CA GLU A 93 15.35 -12.19 -17.18
C GLU A 93 15.77 -12.45 -15.73
N GLY A 94 17.08 -12.60 -15.49
CA GLY A 94 17.65 -12.86 -14.17
C GLY A 94 17.51 -11.66 -13.26
N THR A 95 17.98 -10.49 -13.71
CA THR A 95 17.88 -9.24 -12.95
C THR A 95 16.42 -8.84 -12.69
N PHE A 96 15.53 -9.01 -13.67
CA PHE A 96 14.11 -8.75 -13.49
C PHE A 96 13.50 -9.66 -12.41
N GLN A 97 13.85 -10.96 -12.45
CA GLN A 97 13.33 -11.94 -11.49
C GLN A 97 13.81 -11.66 -10.07
N GLU A 98 15.10 -11.33 -9.91
CA GLU A 98 15.69 -10.97 -8.62
C GLU A 98 15.01 -9.73 -8.03
N ALA A 99 14.90 -8.65 -8.81
CA ALA A 99 14.25 -7.42 -8.37
C ALA A 99 12.76 -7.63 -8.04
N LEU A 100 12.06 -8.49 -8.79
CA LEU A 100 10.68 -8.87 -8.50
C LEU A 100 10.57 -9.64 -7.18
N GLU A 101 11.48 -10.58 -6.91
CA GLU A 101 11.50 -11.34 -5.66
C GLU A 101 11.79 -10.44 -4.46
N GLU A 102 12.76 -9.53 -4.58
CA GLU A 102 13.05 -8.52 -3.56
C GLU A 102 11.83 -7.64 -3.29
N THR A 103 11.17 -7.14 -4.34
CA THR A 103 9.94 -6.35 -4.22
C THR A 103 8.85 -7.09 -3.44
N VAL A 104 8.65 -8.38 -3.74
CA VAL A 104 7.67 -9.22 -3.04
C VAL A 104 8.06 -9.43 -1.57
N GLN A 105 9.34 -9.61 -1.26
CA GLN A 105 9.80 -9.70 0.13
C GLN A 105 9.59 -8.39 0.88
N SER A 106 9.96 -7.26 0.28
CA SER A 106 9.72 -5.93 0.85
C SER A 106 8.23 -5.68 1.08
N ALA A 107 7.35 -6.09 0.17
CA ALA A 107 5.91 -6.03 0.34
C ALA A 107 5.42 -6.74 1.62
N LEU A 108 5.93 -7.95 1.84
CA LEU A 108 5.58 -8.78 2.99
C LEU A 108 6.11 -8.18 4.30
N GLN A 109 7.34 -7.67 4.30
CA GLN A 109 7.92 -7.00 5.47
C GLN A 109 7.19 -5.70 5.79
N HIS A 110 6.88 -4.90 4.77
CA HIS A 110 6.16 -3.64 4.93
C HIS A 110 4.76 -3.87 5.52
N LYS A 111 4.09 -4.96 5.13
CA LYS A 111 2.83 -5.38 5.76
C LYS A 111 2.99 -5.61 7.27
N LEU A 112 4.01 -6.33 7.71
CA LEU A 112 4.25 -6.61 9.12
C LEU A 112 4.50 -5.32 9.92
N VAL A 113 5.27 -4.39 9.36
CA VAL A 113 5.52 -3.08 9.99
C VAL A 113 4.23 -2.27 10.09
N ARG A 114 3.42 -2.23 9.03
CA ARG A 114 2.13 -1.54 9.04
C ARG A 114 1.16 -2.15 10.04
N GLU A 115 1.02 -3.47 10.08
CA GLU A 115 0.16 -4.16 11.05
C GLU A 115 0.61 -3.86 12.50
N ALA A 116 1.91 -3.85 12.76
CA ALA A 116 2.46 -3.48 14.07
C ALA A 116 2.13 -2.02 14.44
N ALA A 117 2.31 -1.07 13.50
CA ALA A 117 1.98 0.33 13.70
C ALA A 117 0.47 0.54 13.94
N GLU A 118 -0.39 -0.16 13.21
CA GLU A 118 -1.83 -0.13 13.43
C GLU A 118 -2.23 -0.69 14.79
N VAL A 119 -1.61 -1.78 15.27
CA VAL A 119 -1.83 -2.31 16.63
C VAL A 119 -1.38 -1.33 17.70
N GLN A 120 -0.22 -0.67 17.51
CA GLN A 120 0.31 0.30 18.45
C GLN A 120 -0.56 1.57 18.53
N ALA A 121 -0.98 2.11 17.39
CA ALA A 121 -1.90 3.26 17.33
C ALA A 121 -3.24 2.97 18.03
N ARG A 122 -3.77 1.74 17.88
CA ARG A 122 -4.97 1.29 18.59
C ARG A 122 -4.77 1.23 20.10
N THR A 123 -3.63 0.74 20.55
CA THR A 123 -3.32 0.66 21.99
C THR A 123 -3.17 2.05 22.59
N ALA A 124 -2.58 2.99 21.86
CA ALA A 124 -2.47 4.39 22.27
C ALA A 124 -3.84 5.10 22.35
N GLY A 125 -4.76 4.81 21.42
CA GLY A 125 -6.12 5.39 21.42
C GLY A 125 -7.08 4.83 22.48
N VAL A 126 -6.76 3.69 23.11
CA VAL A 126 -7.55 3.13 24.23
C VAL A 126 -7.21 3.81 25.57
N THR A 127 -6.05 4.46 25.68
CA THR A 127 -5.63 5.22 26.86
C THR A 127 -6.27 6.60 26.98
N ASP A 128 -6.98 7.08 25.96
CA ASP A 128 -7.62 8.41 25.95
C ASP A 128 -9.06 8.36 26.51
N VAL A 129 -9.29 7.51 27.52
CA VAL A 129 -10.45 7.68 28.40
C VAL A 129 -10.13 8.87 29.29
N LEU A 130 -10.54 10.06 28.85
CA LEU A 130 -10.55 11.24 29.70
C LEU A 130 -11.18 10.85 31.04
N PRO A 131 -10.51 11.08 32.19
CA PRO A 131 -11.14 10.88 33.48
C PRO A 131 -12.41 11.74 33.53
N ALA A 132 -13.50 11.17 34.03
CA ALA A 132 -14.83 11.79 34.06
C ALA A 132 -14.93 13.01 35.00
N GLU A 133 -13.81 13.67 35.31
CA GLU A 133 -13.67 14.69 36.34
C GLU A 133 -13.71 16.12 35.79
N ASP A 134 -13.80 16.31 34.45
CA ASP A 134 -13.89 17.63 33.80
C ASP A 134 -15.31 18.01 33.30
N LEU A 135 -16.35 17.27 33.70
CA LEU A 135 -17.74 17.70 33.54
C LEU A 135 -18.21 18.37 34.84
N ASP A 136 -17.59 19.48 35.22
CA ASP A 136 -18.10 20.35 36.29
C ASP A 136 -18.99 21.45 35.69
N ASP A 137 -20.13 21.61 36.35
CA ASP A 137 -21.33 22.33 35.97
C ASP A 137 -21.09 23.84 35.81
N GLY A 138 -21.46 24.37 34.65
CA GLY A 138 -21.38 25.80 34.36
C GLY A 138 -22.48 26.28 33.41
N TRP A 139 -23.71 25.82 33.63
CA TRP A 139 -24.91 26.44 33.07
C TRP A 139 -25.65 27.11 34.22
N ASP A 140 -25.46 28.41 34.41
CA ASP A 140 -26.47 29.40 34.82
C ASP A 140 -25.78 30.71 35.24
N GLU A 141 -25.90 31.75 34.40
CA GLU A 141 -26.42 33.09 34.75
C GLU A 141 -26.60 33.95 33.48
#